data_AF-A0A3D4QHG0-F1
#
_entry.id   AF-A0A3D4QHG0-F1
#
_cell.length_a   1.000
_cell.length_b   1.000
_cell.length_c   1.000
_cell.angle_alpha   90.00
_cell.angle_beta   90.00
_cell.angle_gamma   90.00
#
_symmetry.space_group_name_H-M   'P 1'
#
loop_
_entity.id
_entity.type
_entity.pdbx_description
1 polymer ?
#
loop_
_entity_poly.entity_id
_entity_poly.type
_entity_poly.pdbx_seq_one_letter_code
_entity_poly.pdbx_strand_id
1 'polypeptide(L)'
;MLPNPQAPIRSFLTGCLFLAALVTGALMIWVLRQEDGGQYCVADGGELFGLCRPTADFLINGLVWYALIFGALALPIASVVVMRWAARRRGGGPGTPGQP
;
A
#
# COMPACT_ATOMS: atom_id res chain seq x y z
N MET A 1 23.00 -1.99 23.51
CA MET A 1 22.43 -1.04 22.53
C MET A 1 21.19 -1.68 21.93
N LEU A 2 19.98 -1.34 22.41
CA LEU A 2 18.75 -1.83 21.79
C LEU A 2 18.64 -1.20 20.39
N PRO A 3 18.59 -2.00 19.30
CA PRO A 3 18.41 -1.45 17.96
C PRO A 3 17.12 -0.63 17.93
N ASN A 4 17.25 0.61 17.47
CA ASN A 4 16.16 1.56 17.34
C ASN A 4 15.00 0.94 16.54
N PRO A 5 13.83 0.65 17.17
CA PRO A 5 12.75 -0.09 16.53
C PRO A 5 11.98 0.73 15.49
N GLN A 6 12.29 2.01 15.29
CA GLN A 6 11.66 2.85 14.26
C GLN A 6 12.36 2.80 12.89
N ALA A 7 13.67 2.51 12.85
CA ALA A 7 14.40 2.33 11.61
C ALA A 7 13.84 1.20 10.70
N PRO A 8 13.44 0.01 11.21
CA PRO A 8 12.92 -1.07 10.35
C PRO A 8 11.51 -0.83 9.80
N ILE A 9 10.70 0.04 10.42
CA ILE A 9 9.31 0.26 9.98
C ILE A 9 9.29 1.08 8.69
N ARG A 10 10.17 2.09 8.59
CA ARG A 10 10.23 2.96 7.42
C ARG A 10 10.73 2.20 6.19
N SER A 11 11.77 1.36 6.34
CA SER A 11 12.30 0.52 5.27
C SER A 11 11.32 -0.55 4.82
N PHE A 12 10.57 -1.15 5.75
CA PHE A 12 9.53 -2.13 5.42
C PHE A 12 8.37 -1.48 4.66
N LEU A 13 7.86 -0.33 5.13
CA LEU A 13 6.78 0.40 4.45
C LEU A 13 7.19 0.82 3.03
N THR A 14 8.43 1.31 2.85
CA THR A 14 8.95 1.61 1.51
C THR A 14 9.05 0.36 0.64
N GLY A 15 9.44 -0.78 1.22
CA GLY A 15 9.46 -2.06 0.53
C GLY A 15 8.06 -2.52 0.10
N CYS A 16 7.06 -2.38 0.96
CA CYS A 16 5.66 -2.68 0.63
C CYS A 16 5.10 -1.75 -0.44
N LEU A 17 5.40 -0.44 -0.37
CA LEU A 17 5.00 0.53 -1.41
C LEU A 17 5.60 0.15 -2.77
N PHE A 18 6.88 -0.23 -2.78
CA PHE A 18 7.57 -0.64 -4.00
C PHE A 18 7.00 -1.95 -4.57
N LEU A 19 6.80 -2.96 -3.72
CA LEU A 19 6.22 -4.23 -4.13
C LEU A 19 4.80 -4.04 -4.66
N ALA A 20 3.96 -3.25 -3.98
CA ALA A 20 2.62 -2.94 -4.43
C ALA A 20 2.62 -2.24 -5.80
N ALA A 21 3.58 -1.33 -6.04
CA ALA A 21 3.69 -0.62 -7.30
C ALA A 21 4.10 -1.56 -8.44
N LEU A 22 5.06 -2.45 -8.19
CA LEU A 22 5.49 -3.46 -9.15
C LEU A 22 4.36 -4.42 -9.51
N VAL A 23 3.64 -4.96 -8.51
CA VAL A 23 2.54 -5.90 -8.74
C VAL A 23 1.39 -5.22 -9.50
N THR A 24 1.03 -4.00 -9.11
CA THR A 24 -0.03 -3.24 -9.79
C THR A 24 0.36 -2.95 -11.24
N GLY A 25 1.58 -2.47 -11.48
CA GLY A 25 2.08 -2.18 -12.83
C GLY A 25 2.12 -3.43 -13.70
N ALA A 26 2.60 -4.55 -13.18
CA ALA A 26 2.64 -5.83 -13.90
C ALA A 26 1.24 -6.32 -14.28
N LEU A 27 0.26 -6.23 -13.36
CA LEU A 27 -1.13 -6.58 -13.61
C LEU A 27 -1.76 -5.68 -14.67
N MET A 28 -1.51 -4.38 -14.62
CA MET A 28 -2.03 -3.44 -15.62
C MET A 28 -1.49 -3.74 -17.02
N ILE A 29 -0.18 -3.98 -17.15
CA ILE A 29 0.44 -4.36 -18.43
C ILE A 29 -0.14 -5.68 -18.93
N TRP A 30 -0.33 -6.66 -18.05
CA TRP A 30 -0.89 -7.95 -18.41
C TRP A 30 -2.32 -7.83 -18.93
N VAL A 31 -3.17 -7.04 -18.27
CA VAL A 31 -4.55 -6.79 -18.70
C VAL A 31 -4.60 -6.06 -20.05
N LEU A 32 -3.75 -5.03 -20.24
CA LEU A 32 -3.67 -4.31 -21.52
C LEU A 32 -3.15 -5.17 -22.67
N ARG A 33 -2.46 -6.28 -22.38
CA ARG A 33 -2.00 -7.25 -23.37
C ARG A 33 -3.01 -8.34 -23.70
N GLN A 34 -4.07 -8.51 -22.92
CA GLN A 34 -5.14 -9.44 -23.27
C GLN A 34 -5.97 -8.89 -24.43
N GLU A 35 -6.58 -9.78 -25.22
CA GLU A 35 -7.43 -9.39 -26.36
C GLU A 35 -8.61 -8.51 -25.92
N ASP A 36 -9.13 -8.73 -24.72
CA ASP A 36 -10.16 -7.90 -24.08
C ASP A 36 -9.61 -6.56 -23.54
N GLY A 37 -8.30 -6.37 -23.51
CA GLY A 37 -7.63 -5.16 -23.02
C GLY A 37 -7.89 -3.92 -23.88
N GLY A 38 -8.28 -4.12 -25.14
CA GLY A 38 -8.60 -3.06 -26.10
C GLY A 38 -9.69 -2.09 -25.64
N GLN A 39 -10.63 -2.56 -24.81
CA GLN A 39 -11.71 -1.73 -24.26
C GLN A 39 -11.22 -0.64 -23.29
N TYR A 40 -10.00 -0.82 -22.74
CA TYR A 40 -9.38 0.14 -21.82
C TYR A 40 -8.44 1.10 -22.54
N CYS A 41 -8.37 1.05 -23.87
CA CYS A 41 -7.57 1.96 -24.67
C CYS A 41 -8.37 3.21 -25.02
N VAL A 42 -7.76 4.39 -24.93
CA VAL A 42 -8.38 5.65 -25.37
C VAL A 42 -8.53 5.62 -26.90
N ALA A 43 -9.75 5.86 -27.40
CA ALA A 43 -9.98 6.01 -28.83
C ALA A 43 -9.10 7.14 -29.40
N ASP A 44 -8.34 6.84 -30.46
CA ASP A 44 -7.34 7.73 -31.08
C ASP A 44 -6.19 8.20 -30.17
N GLY A 45 -5.98 7.55 -29.01
CA GLY A 45 -5.01 7.97 -27.99
C GLY A 45 -3.54 7.72 -28.30
N GLY A 46 -3.23 7.04 -29.41
CA GLY A 46 -1.89 6.58 -29.76
C GLY A 46 -1.33 5.50 -28.82
N GLU A 47 -0.06 5.16 -29.01
CA GLU A 47 0.65 4.18 -28.17
C GLU A 47 1.60 4.88 -27.18
N LEU A 48 1.64 4.37 -25.95
CA LEU A 48 2.62 4.70 -24.92
C LEU A 48 3.49 3.47 -24.68
N PHE A 49 4.79 3.55 -25.02
CA PHE A 49 5.76 2.46 -24.84
C PHE A 49 5.38 1.13 -25.55
N GLY A 50 4.76 1.21 -26.73
CA GLY A 50 4.30 0.02 -27.47
C GLY A 50 3.10 -0.69 -26.84
N LEU A 51 2.43 -0.03 -25.90
CA LEU A 51 1.12 -0.39 -25.35
C LEU A 51 0.11 0.69 -25.74
N CYS A 52 -1.15 0.31 -25.89
CA CYS A 52 -2.19 1.32 -26.10
C CYS A 52 -2.26 2.29 -24.91
N ARG A 53 -2.60 3.55 -25.15
CA ARG A 53 -2.79 4.53 -24.08
C ARG A 53 -4.01 4.15 -23.24
N PRO A 54 -3.86 3.84 -21.94
CA PRO A 54 -4.98 3.44 -21.10
C PRO A 54 -5.92 4.62 -20.80
N THR A 55 -7.20 4.33 -20.61
CA THR A 55 -8.20 5.29 -20.17
C THR A 55 -7.94 5.79 -18.74
N ALA A 56 -8.45 6.98 -18.42
CA ALA A 56 -8.35 7.54 -17.09
C ALA A 56 -9.02 6.62 -16.05
N ASP A 57 -10.16 6.01 -16.39
CA ASP A 57 -10.86 5.07 -15.53
C ASP A 57 -10.03 3.83 -15.20
N PHE A 58 -9.29 3.30 -16.17
CA PHE A 58 -8.38 2.17 -15.96
C PHE A 58 -7.22 2.53 -15.03
N LEU A 59 -6.65 3.73 -15.18
CA LEU A 59 -5.61 4.26 -14.28
C LEU A 59 -6.12 4.47 -12.86
N ILE A 60 -7.34 5.00 -12.70
CA ILE A 60 -7.98 5.18 -11.39
C ILE A 60 -8.24 3.81 -10.74
N ASN A 61 -8.75 2.84 -11.50
CA ASN A 61 -8.95 1.49 -10.98
C ASN A 61 -7.62 0.84 -10.55
N GLY A 62 -6.55 1.03 -11.33
CA GLY A 62 -5.19 0.62 -10.95
C GLY A 62 -4.73 1.28 -9.65
N LEU A 63 -5.00 2.57 -9.46
CA LEU A 63 -4.69 3.30 -8.22
C LEU A 63 -5.45 2.73 -7.01
N VAL A 64 -6.72 2.39 -7.19
CA VAL A 64 -7.55 1.75 -6.14
C VAL A 64 -6.97 0.39 -5.76
N TRP A 65 -6.64 -0.45 -6.75
CA TRP A 65 -6.00 -1.74 -6.50
C TRP A 65 -4.66 -1.60 -5.80
N TYR A 66 -3.84 -0.62 -6.20
CA TYR A 66 -2.59 -0.29 -5.52
C TYR A 66 -2.82 0.05 -4.05
N ALA A 67 -3.79 0.91 -3.75
CA ALA A 67 -4.12 1.30 -2.38
C ALA A 67 -4.62 0.11 -1.54
N LEU A 68 -5.41 -0.79 -2.14
CA LEU A 68 -5.88 -2.01 -1.49
C LEU A 68 -4.73 -2.99 -1.18
N ILE A 69 -3.86 -3.24 -2.16
CA ILE A 69 -2.68 -4.12 -1.99
C ILE A 69 -1.75 -3.55 -0.92
N PHE A 70 -1.45 -2.25 -1.00
CA PHE A 70 -0.61 -1.59 -0.01
C PHE A 70 -1.25 -1.62 1.38
N GLY A 71 -2.55 -1.31 1.49
CA GLY A 71 -3.30 -1.38 2.74
C GLY A 71 -3.25 -2.78 3.36
N ALA A 72 -3.45 -3.82 2.54
CA ALA A 72 -3.34 -5.21 2.97
C ALA A 72 -1.94 -5.57 3.49
N LEU A 73 -0.88 -5.11 2.81
CA LEU A 73 0.51 -5.32 3.23
C LEU A 73 0.89 -4.52 4.48
N ALA A 74 0.26 -3.37 4.70
CA ALA A 74 0.52 -2.48 5.84
C ALA A 74 -0.26 -2.86 7.12
N LEU A 75 -1.33 -3.66 7.00
CA LEU A 75 -2.17 -4.12 8.14
C LEU A 75 -1.38 -4.72 9.32
N PRO A 76 -0.37 -5.59 9.11
CA PRO A 76 0.40 -6.17 10.22
C PRO A 76 1.15 -5.10 11.02
N ILE A 77 1.71 -4.08 10.35
CA ILE A 77 2.41 -2.97 11.02
C ILE A 77 1.42 -2.09 11.75
N ALA A 78 0.31 -1.71 11.10
CA ALA A 78 -0.72 -0.90 11.71
C ALA A 78 -1.25 -1.57 12.99
N SER A 79 -1.45 -2.89 12.97
CA SER A 79 -1.85 -3.69 14.13
C SER A 79 -0.84 -3.59 15.29
N VAL A 80 0.46 -3.76 15.03
CA VAL A 80 1.51 -3.63 16.06
C VAL A 80 1.60 -2.21 16.61
N VAL A 81 1.50 -1.18 15.76
CA VAL A 81 1.56 0.21 16.18
C VAL A 81 0.34 0.57 17.04
N VAL A 82 -0.86 0.13 16.65
CA VAL A 82 -2.10 0.33 17.41
C VAL A 82 -2.05 -0.40 18.74
N MET A 83 -1.58 -1.65 18.79
CA MET A 83 -1.39 -2.38 20.06
C MET A 83 -0.38 -1.68 20.96
N ARG A 84 0.75 -1.22 20.42
CA ARG A 84 1.79 -0.50 21.19
C ARG A 84 1.28 0.84 21.73
N TRP A 85 0.43 1.52 20.97
CA TRP A 85 -0.20 2.77 21.39
C TRP A 85 -1.29 2.54 22.45
N ALA A 86 -2.13 1.51 22.27
CA ALA A 86 -3.13 1.11 23.25
C ALA A 86 -2.49 0.65 24.57
N ALA A 87 -1.38 -0.09 24.52
CA ALA A 87 -0.61 -0.50 25.70
C ALA A 87 -0.02 0.70 26.45
N ARG A 88 0.49 1.72 25.74
CA ARG A 88 0.98 2.96 26.34
C ARG A 88 -0.13 3.77 27.02
N ARG A 89 -1.34 3.77 26.45
CA ARG A 89 -2.50 4.43 27.07
C ARG A 89 -3.03 3.67 28.30
N ARG A 90 -2.92 2.34 28.33
CA ARG A 90 -3.31 1.53 29.51
C ARG A 90 -2.29 1.59 30.64
N GLY A 91 -1.01 1.84 30.36
CA GLY A 91 0.05 2.03 31.38
C GLY A 91 0.20 3.46 31.91
N GLY A 92 -0.65 4.41 31.48
CA GLY A 92 -0.56 5.82 31.83
C GLY A 92 -1.85 6.40 32.43
N GLY A 93 -2.64 5.57 33.12
CA GLY A 93 -3.77 6.04 33.92
C GLY A 93 -3.28 6.68 35.23
N PRO A 94 -3.62 7.95 35.53
CA PRO A 94 -3.34 8.57 36.82
C PRO A 94 -4.29 7.99 37.87
N GLY A 95 -3.78 7.15 38.78
CA GLY A 95 -4.57 6.72 39.94
C GLY A 95 -4.19 5.38 40.54
N THR A 96 -3.09 5.34 41.26
CA THR A 96 -3.01 4.64 42.56
C THR A 96 -2.02 5.41 43.45
N PRO A 97 -2.48 6.43 44.19
CA PRO A 97 -1.77 6.85 45.39
C PRO A 97 -2.04 5.79 46.46
N GLY A 98 -0.97 5.20 46.97
CA GLY A 98 -1.03 4.38 48.17
C GLY A 98 -1.08 2.88 47.92
N GLN A 99 0.08 2.24 48.08
CA GLN A 99 0.11 1.06 48.93
C GLN A 99 1.45 1.06 49.70
N PRO A 100 1.40 0.90 51.04
CA PRO A 100 2.56 1.01 51.94
C PRO A 100 3.62 -0.08 51.73
#